data_AF-A0A0V0HKN8-F1
#
_entry.id   AF-A0A0V0HKN8-F1
#
_cell.length_a   1.000
_cell.length_b   1.000
_cell.length_c   1.000
_cell.angle_alpha   90.00
_cell.angle_beta   90.00
_cell.angle_gamma   90.00
#
_symmetry.space_group_name_H-M   'P 1'
#
loop_
_entity.id
_entity.type
_entity.pdbx_description
1 polymer ?
#
loop_
_entity_poly.entity_id
_entity_poly.type
_entity_poly.pdbx_seq_one_letter_code
_entity_poly.pdbx_strand_id
1 'polypeptide(L)'
;MACLDQAKQAGPNQKKCNIWVYCPSETGCHSPDIYQHKHQECWLKYAENPKLNFKDRYPESYRNAHPNAPVIVPWMSGVVSV
;
A
#
# COMPACT_ATOMS: atom_id res chain seq x y z
N MET A 1 -8.58 5.78 -10.41
CA MET A 1 -7.84 6.33 -9.24
C MET A 1 -6.42 6.46 -9.70
N ALA A 2 -5.83 7.66 -9.67
CA ALA A 2 -4.54 7.94 -10.32
C ALA A 2 -3.43 6.91 -10.01
N CYS A 3 -3.34 6.44 -8.76
CA CYS A 3 -2.34 5.43 -8.36
C CYS A 3 -2.55 4.06 -9.05
N LEU A 4 -3.79 3.57 -9.10
CA LEU A 4 -4.14 2.34 -9.81
C LEU A 4 -3.89 2.48 -11.33
N ASP A 5 -4.19 3.65 -11.89
CA ASP A 5 -4.03 3.91 -13.32
C ASP A 5 -2.55 4.00 -13.70
N GLN A 6 -1.72 4.61 -12.84
CA GLN A 6 -0.26 4.64 -12.97
C GLN A 6 0.36 3.24 -12.80
N ALA A 7 -0.18 2.39 -11.93
CA ALA A 7 0.31 1.01 -11.76
C ALA A 7 0.30 0.21 -13.06
N LYS A 8 -0.69 0.47 -13.93
CA LYS A 8 -0.87 -0.20 -15.23
C LYS A 8 0.05 0.33 -16.33
N GLN A 9 0.79 1.41 -16.06
CA GLN A 9 1.68 2.05 -17.02
C GLN A 9 3.13 1.63 -16.78
N ALA A 10 3.88 1.49 -17.87
CA ALA A 10 5.33 1.32 -17.85
C ALA A 10 5.89 1.82 -19.19
N GLY A 11 7.10 2.39 -19.17
CA GLY A 11 7.80 2.73 -20.40
C GLY A 11 8.25 1.48 -21.17
N PRO A 12 8.74 1.65 -22.41
CA PRO A 12 9.37 0.55 -23.15
C PRO A 12 10.48 -0.10 -22.32
N ASN A 13 10.50 -1.43 -22.26
CA ASN A 13 11.45 -2.25 -21.49
C ASN A 13 11.41 -2.11 -19.95
N GLN A 14 10.40 -1.46 -19.39
CA GLN A 14 10.19 -1.43 -17.94
C GLN A 14 9.20 -2.51 -17.49
N LYS A 15 9.42 -3.06 -16.29
CA LYS A 15 8.45 -3.95 -15.65
C LYS A 15 7.23 -3.14 -15.22
N LYS A 16 6.05 -3.55 -15.64
CA LYS A 16 4.78 -2.99 -15.13
C LYS A 16 4.66 -3.30 -13.65
N CYS A 17 4.31 -2.29 -12.85
CA CYS A 17 3.99 -2.53 -11.45
C CYS A 17 2.73 -3.38 -11.37
N ASN A 18 2.69 -4.34 -10.44
CA ASN A 18 1.54 -5.20 -10.24
C ASN A 18 0.92 -5.08 -8.84
N ILE A 19 1.47 -4.21 -8.00
CA ILE A 19 0.93 -3.86 -6.69
C ILE A 19 0.90 -2.33 -6.58
N TRP A 20 -0.20 -1.79 -6.06
CA TRP A 20 -0.33 -0.37 -5.76
C TRP A 20 -0.78 -0.17 -4.31
N VAL A 21 -0.31 0.91 -3.71
CA VAL A 21 -0.71 1.37 -2.38
C VAL A 21 -0.92 2.88 -2.45
N TYR A 22 -2.02 3.36 -1.89
CA TYR A 22 -2.37 4.77 -1.88
C TYR A 22 -2.82 5.20 -0.48
N CYS A 23 -2.31 6.34 -0.01
CA CYS A 23 -2.72 6.92 1.26
C CYS A 23 -3.81 8.01 1.07
N PRO A 24 -5.09 7.74 1.36
CA PRO A 24 -6.15 8.74 1.27
C PRO A 24 -6.20 9.70 2.46
N SER A 25 -5.61 9.33 3.59
CA SER A 25 -5.72 10.08 4.85
C SER A 25 -4.99 11.43 4.77
N GLU A 26 -5.65 12.53 5.18
CA GLU A 26 -5.04 13.86 5.24
C GLU A 26 -3.93 13.95 6.29
N THR A 27 -4.02 13.17 7.36
CA THR A 27 -3.01 13.11 8.43
C THR A 27 -1.91 12.10 8.14
N GLY A 28 -1.89 11.52 6.93
CA GLY A 28 -0.99 10.43 6.57
C GLY A 28 -1.47 9.05 7.02
N CYS A 29 -0.75 8.02 6.60
CA CYS A 29 -1.10 6.63 6.82
C CYS A 29 -0.04 5.95 7.69
N HIS A 30 -0.47 5.39 8.83
CA HIS A 30 0.39 4.54 9.64
C HIS A 30 0.81 3.32 8.81
N SER A 31 2.12 3.08 8.67
CA SER A 31 2.73 1.86 8.13
C SER A 31 3.63 1.22 9.20
N PRO A 32 3.79 -0.11 9.19
CA PRO A 32 4.77 -0.81 10.03
C PRO A 32 6.24 -0.47 9.76
N ASP A 33 6.53 0.24 8.69
CA ASP A 33 7.89 0.69 8.38
C ASP A 33 8.25 1.99 9.11
N ILE A 34 9.53 2.39 9.03
CA ILE A 34 10.04 3.63 9.64
C ILE A 34 9.61 4.89 8.88
N TYR A 35 8.97 4.74 7.72
CA TYR A 35 8.62 5.84 6.85
C TYR A 35 7.24 6.41 7.18
N GLN A 36 7.14 7.74 7.18
CA GLN A 36 5.87 8.41 7.40
C GLN A 36 5.18 8.70 6.07
N HIS A 37 4.14 7.92 5.75
CA HIS A 37 3.39 8.10 4.52
C HIS A 37 2.47 9.32 4.56
N LYS A 38 2.52 10.13 3.50
CA LYS A 38 1.80 11.41 3.41
C LYS A 38 0.48 11.28 2.67
N HIS A 39 -0.39 12.29 2.83
CA HIS A 39 -1.63 12.40 2.07
C HIS A 39 -1.38 12.34 0.56
N GLN A 40 -2.20 11.57 -0.15
CA GLN A 40 -2.14 11.32 -1.60
C GLN A 40 -0.89 10.61 -2.10
N GLU A 41 -0.06 10.10 -1.20
CA GLU A 41 1.12 9.36 -1.60
C GLU A 41 0.74 8.04 -2.28
N CYS A 42 1.37 7.76 -3.42
CA CYS A 42 1.18 6.55 -4.21
C CYS A 42 2.49 5.78 -4.27
N TRP A 43 2.42 4.48 -3.95
CA TRP A 43 3.54 3.56 -4.03
C TRP A 43 3.22 2.44 -5.01
N LEU A 44 4.07 2.29 -6.01
CA LEU A 44 3.97 1.25 -7.03
C LEU A 44 5.09 0.25 -6.85
N LYS A 45 4.74 -1.04 -6.86
CA LYS A 45 5.69 -2.14 -6.66
C LYS A 45 5.49 -3.22 -7.71
N TYR A 46 6.55 -3.95 -8.00
CA TYR A 46 6.52 -5.20 -8.75
C TYR A 46 6.93 -6.37 -7.86
N ALA A 47 6.20 -7.47 -7.95
CA ALA A 47 6.58 -8.75 -7.34
C ALA A 47 6.21 -9.90 -8.29
N GLU A 48 7.03 -10.95 -8.36
CA GLU A 48 6.73 -12.12 -9.19
C GLU A 48 5.44 -12.84 -8.74
N ASN A 49 5.21 -12.89 -7.43
CA ASN A 49 4.00 -13.44 -6.81
C ASN A 49 3.32 -12.33 -5.99
N PRO A 50 2.48 -11.48 -6.61
CA PRO A 50 1.96 -10.29 -5.94
C PRO A 50 1.01 -10.65 -4.81
N LYS A 51 1.32 -10.17 -3.60
CA LYS A 51 0.51 -10.34 -2.39
C LYS A 51 0.46 -9.03 -1.62
N LEU A 52 -0.68 -8.78 -0.97
CA LEU A 52 -0.83 -7.66 -0.03
C LEU A 52 -0.45 -8.15 1.37
N ASN A 53 0.26 -7.32 2.13
CA ASN A 53 0.66 -7.64 3.50
C ASN A 53 -0.50 -7.37 4.48
N PHE A 54 -0.76 -6.11 4.78
CA PHE A 54 -1.90 -5.69 5.59
C PHE A 54 -3.00 -5.16 4.68
N LYS A 55 -4.22 -5.65 4.89
CA LYS A 55 -5.43 -5.22 4.20
C LYS A 55 -6.60 -5.25 5.17
N ASP A 56 -7.47 -4.26 5.07
CA ASP A 56 -8.69 -4.08 5.88
C ASP A 56 -8.41 -3.84 7.37
N ARG A 57 -7.78 -4.78 8.09
CA ARG A 57 -7.47 -4.66 9.51
C ARG A 57 -6.06 -5.16 9.83
N TYR A 58 -5.44 -4.57 10.85
CA TYR A 58 -4.21 -5.15 11.40
C TYR A 58 -4.54 -6.39 12.23
N PRO A 59 -3.75 -7.47 12.13
CA PRO A 59 -3.86 -8.64 13.00
C PRO A 59 -3.75 -8.24 14.47
N GLU A 60 -4.49 -8.95 15.33
CA GLU A 60 -4.47 -8.70 16.78
C GLU A 60 -3.05 -8.87 17.36
N SER A 61 -2.32 -9.90 16.93
CA SER A 61 -0.92 -10.12 17.33
C SER A 61 -0.02 -8.92 17.01
N TYR A 62 -0.22 -8.29 15.85
CA TYR A 62 0.51 -7.08 15.47
C TYR A 62 0.16 -5.91 16.39
N ARG A 63 -1.13 -5.70 16.70
CA ARG A 63 -1.59 -4.63 17.58
C ARG A 63 -1.21 -4.84 19.05
N ASN A 64 -1.10 -6.09 19.50
CA ASN A 64 -0.60 -6.41 20.84
C ASN A 64 0.88 -6.02 20.99
N ALA A 65 1.68 -6.20 19.94
CA ALA A 65 3.08 -5.74 19.91
C ALA A 65 3.20 -4.23 19.63
N HIS A 66 2.21 -3.62 18.97
CA HIS A 66 2.18 -2.20 18.60
C HIS A 66 0.85 -1.56 19.05
N PRO A 67 0.69 -1.24 20.34
CA PRO A 67 -0.60 -0.79 20.88
C PRO A 67 -1.14 0.49 20.24
N ASN A 68 -0.27 1.33 19.70
CA ASN A 68 -0.63 2.57 19.01
C ASN A 68 -1.08 2.35 17.55
N ALA A 69 -0.97 1.14 17.02
CA ALA A 69 -1.43 0.83 15.67
C ALA A 69 -2.97 0.92 15.59
N PRO A 70 -3.52 1.56 14.55
CA PRO A 70 -4.97 1.66 14.37
C PRO A 70 -5.58 0.28 14.14
N VAL A 71 -6.90 0.17 14.29
CA VAL A 71 -7.63 -1.09 14.05
C VAL A 71 -7.70 -1.38 12.55
N ILE A 72 -8.05 -0.36 11.77
CA ILE A 72 -8.24 -0.42 10.32
C ILE A 72 -6.94 0.04 9.64
N VAL A 73 -6.57 -0.66 8.57
CA VAL A 73 -5.44 -0.26 7.72
C VAL A 73 -5.78 1.07 7.04
N PRO A 74 -5.00 2.15 7.22
CA PRO A 74 -5.40 3.49 6.77
C PRO A 74 -5.13 3.76 5.29
N TRP A 75 -4.46 2.84 4.59
CA TRP A 75 -4.18 2.94 3.16
C TRP A 75 -5.10 2.03 2.34
N MET A 76 -5.28 2.39 1.07
CA MET A 76 -5.88 1.52 0.05
C MET A 76 -4.79 0.79 -0.69
N SER A 77 -5.01 -0.47 -1.04
CA SER A 77 -4.04 -1.23 -1.83
C SER A 77 -4.71 -2.29 -2.68
N GLY A 78 -4.00 -2.74 -3.71
CA GLY A 78 -4.49 -3.76 -4.62
C GLY A 78 -3.40 -4.38 -5.46
N VAL A 79 -3.71 -5.56 -6.00
CA VAL A 79 -2.95 -6.19 -7.07
C VAL A 79 -3.64 -5.88 -8.38
N VAL A 80 -2.89 -5.49 -9.41
CA VAL A 80 -3.40 -5.47 -10.79
C VAL A 80 -3.02 -6.78 -11.46
N SER A 81 -4.01 -7.45 -12.08
CA SER A 81 -3.70 -8.60 -12.93
C SER A 81 -2.74 -8.18 -14.03
N VAL A 82 -1.70 -9.00 -14.20
CA VAL A 82 -0.67 -8.85 -15.22
C VAL A 82 -1.25 -9.11 -16.60
#